data_AF-A0A1F5AN80-F1
#
_entry.id   AF-A0A1F5AN80-F1
#
_cell.length_a   1.000
_cell.length_b   1.000
_cell.length_c   1.000
_cell.angle_alpha   90.00
_cell.angle_beta   90.00
_cell.angle_gamma   90.00
#
_symmetry.space_group_name_H-M   'P 1'
#
loop_
_entity.id
_entity.type
_entity.pdbx_description
1 polymer ?
#
loop_
_entity_poly.entity_id
_entity_poly.type
_entity_poly.pdbx_seq_one_letter_code
_entity_poly.pdbx_strand_id
1 'polypeptide(L)'
;MHLYRAAAALLAVSFAAVGLLFLFFPGGVLAFFNSLSAGLGFREALLTGFQFYLVLASGYMYLVALLAWLMFRHPDDETYARLLVHAKLATALLSLGFFALHRPFLIYLTNFLVDGLIGLGVWALLRRQRKQTR
;
A
#
# COMPACT_ATOMS: atom_id res chain seq x y z
N MET A 1 16.07 14.75 -8.24
CA MET A 1 16.36 14.55 -6.81
C MET A 1 15.23 15.03 -5.87
N HIS A 2 14.84 16.32 -5.87
CA HIS A 2 13.84 16.84 -4.90
C HIS A 2 12.46 16.14 -4.96
N LEU A 3 11.91 15.93 -6.16
CA LEU A 3 10.61 15.25 -6.33
C LEU A 3 10.61 13.81 -5.79
N TYR A 4 11.69 13.06 -6.02
CA TYR A 4 11.83 11.68 -5.53
C TYR A 4 11.85 11.65 -4.00
N ARG A 5 12.61 12.54 -3.36
CA ARG A 5 12.66 12.65 -1.90
C ARG A 5 11.31 13.08 -1.32
N ALA A 6 10.63 14.05 -1.94
CA ALA A 6 9.30 14.48 -1.51
C ALA A 6 8.28 13.33 -1.59
N ALA A 7 8.29 12.58 -2.70
CA ALA A 7 7.44 11.40 -2.86
C ALA A 7 7.75 10.32 -1.83
N ALA A 8 9.03 10.02 -1.58
CA ALA A 8 9.46 9.05 -0.58
C ALA A 8 9.02 9.46 0.84
N ALA A 9 9.16 10.73 1.22
CA ALA A 9 8.69 11.24 2.50
C ALA A 9 7.17 11.15 2.64
N LEU A 10 6.43 11.55 1.61
CA LEU A 10 4.97 11.45 1.58
C LEU A 10 4.50 9.99 1.73
N LEU A 11 5.16 9.05 1.05
CA LEU A 11 4.87 7.63 1.16
C LEU A 11 5.17 7.10 2.57
N ALA A 12 6.32 7.46 3.15
CA ALA A 12 6.67 7.04 4.50
C ALA A 12 5.63 7.47 5.54
N VAL A 13 5.22 8.75 5.48
CA VAL A 13 4.19 9.29 6.37
C VAL A 13 2.84 8.62 6.11
N SER A 14 2.45 8.45 4.85
CA SER A 14 1.18 7.81 4.48
C SER A 14 1.11 6.37 4.98
N PHE A 15 2.17 5.58 4.81
CA PHE A 15 2.20 4.19 5.27
C PHE A 15 2.19 4.08 6.79
N ALA A 16 2.93 4.94 7.48
CA ALA A 16 2.89 4.99 8.94
C ALA A 16 1.47 5.34 9.43
N ALA A 17 0.85 6.38 8.86
CA ALA A 17 -0.50 6.80 9.22
C ALA A 17 -1.54 5.70 8.98
N VAL A 18 -1.51 5.05 7.81
CA VAL A 18 -2.41 3.92 7.49
C VAL A 18 -2.14 2.72 8.41
N GLY A 19 -0.87 2.42 8.71
CA GLY A 19 -0.50 1.36 9.64
C GLY A 19 -1.03 1.58 11.05
N LEU A 20 -0.95 2.81 11.56
CA LEU A 20 -1.52 3.21 12.85
C LEU A 20 -3.05 3.17 12.82
N LEU A 21 -3.67 3.65 11.73
CA LEU A 21 -5.12 3.59 11.55
C LEU A 21 -5.62 2.15 11.61
N PHE A 22 -4.97 1.21 10.91
CA PHE A 22 -5.32 -0.20 10.98
C PHE A 22 -5.09 -0.76 12.38
N LEU A 23 -3.96 -0.44 13.03
CA LEU A 23 -3.65 -1.00 14.35
C LEU A 23 -4.67 -0.58 15.42
N PHE A 24 -5.10 0.69 15.43
CA PHE A 24 -5.97 1.23 16.47
C PHE A 24 -7.46 1.21 16.12
N PHE A 25 -7.81 1.26 14.82
CA PHE A 25 -9.19 1.36 14.36
C PHE A 25 -9.55 0.37 13.23
N PRO A 26 -9.22 -0.93 13.36
CA PRO A 26 -9.41 -1.88 12.25
C PRO A 26 -10.87 -2.07 11.86
N GLY A 27 -11.76 -2.18 12.86
CA GLY A 27 -13.20 -2.32 12.62
C GLY A 27 -13.81 -1.09 11.94
N GLY A 28 -13.32 0.11 12.27
CA GLY A 28 -13.78 1.35 11.65
C GLY A 28 -13.44 1.43 10.17
N VAL A 29 -12.23 1.00 9.79
CA VAL A 29 -11.84 0.98 8.36
C VAL A 29 -12.66 -0.04 7.57
N LEU A 30 -12.84 -1.25 8.11
CA LEU A 30 -13.68 -2.27 7.47
C LEU A 30 -15.14 -1.81 7.35
N ALA A 31 -15.71 -1.20 8.40
CA ALA A 31 -17.07 -0.67 8.38
C ALA A 31 -17.25 0.43 7.33
N PHE A 32 -16.26 1.33 7.19
CA PHE A 32 -16.26 2.35 6.13
C PHE A 32 -16.32 1.70 4.74
N PHE A 33 -15.45 0.72 4.45
CA PHE A 33 -15.48 0.01 3.18
C PHE A 33 -16.77 -0.77 2.95
N ASN A 34 -17.36 -1.36 3.98
CA ASN A 34 -18.66 -2.05 3.89
C ASN A 34 -19.79 -1.07 3.57
N SER A 35 -19.80 0.13 4.17
CA SER A 35 -20.81 1.16 3.86
C SER A 35 -20.77 1.61 2.40
N LEU A 36 -19.57 1.74 1.82
CA LEU A 36 -19.40 2.02 0.39
C LEU A 36 -19.78 0.82 -0.48
N SER A 37 -19.50 -0.40 -0.03
CA SER A 37 -19.82 -1.64 -0.74
C SER A 37 -21.33 -1.81 -0.93
N ALA A 38 -22.14 -1.46 0.09
CA ALA A 38 -23.60 -1.52 0.02
C ALA A 38 -24.17 -0.64 -1.12
N GLY A 39 -23.61 0.54 -1.34
CA GLY A 39 -24.02 1.44 -2.42
C GLY A 39 -23.56 1.00 -3.82
N LEU A 40 -22.56 0.12 -3.91
CA LEU A 40 -21.95 -0.32 -5.16
C LEU A 40 -22.29 -1.79 -5.52
N GLY A 41 -23.08 -2.48 -4.69
CA GLY A 41 -23.48 -3.88 -4.90
C GLY A 41 -22.38 -4.91 -4.58
N PHE A 42 -21.32 -4.51 -3.86
CA PHE A 42 -20.27 -5.43 -3.41
C PHE A 42 -20.64 -6.13 -2.10
N ARG A 43 -20.03 -7.29 -1.85
CA ARG A 43 -20.24 -8.00 -0.58
C ARG A 43 -19.50 -7.31 0.56
N GLU A 44 -20.05 -7.45 1.77
CA GLU A 44 -19.42 -6.94 2.99
C GLU A 44 -18.35 -7.89 3.52
N ALA A 45 -17.24 -7.34 4.00
CA ALA A 45 -16.21 -8.06 4.71
C ALA A 45 -16.62 -8.32 6.17
N LEU A 46 -16.23 -9.48 6.71
CA LEU A 46 -16.50 -9.83 8.11
C LEU A 46 -15.73 -8.90 9.07
N LEU A 47 -16.40 -8.46 10.13
CA LEU A 47 -15.82 -7.61 11.19
C LEU A 47 -15.24 -8.44 12.35
N THR A 48 -14.98 -9.73 12.16
CA THR A 48 -14.53 -10.65 13.21
C THR A 48 -13.37 -11.51 12.72
N GLY A 49 -12.50 -11.96 13.63
CA GLY A 49 -11.43 -12.92 13.32
C GLY A 49 -10.17 -12.34 12.67
N PHE A 50 -10.05 -11.01 12.55
CA PHE A 50 -8.92 -10.35 11.87
C PHE A 50 -7.70 -10.09 12.77
N GLN A 51 -7.73 -10.43 14.07
CA GLN A 51 -6.70 -9.98 15.04
C GLN A 51 -5.28 -10.44 14.71
N PHE A 52 -5.10 -11.68 14.23
CA PHE A 52 -3.79 -12.15 13.79
C PHE A 52 -3.31 -11.41 12.51
N TYR A 53 -4.23 -11.22 11.56
CA TYR A 53 -3.95 -10.49 10.33
C TYR A 53 -3.68 -9.01 10.56
N LEU A 54 -4.20 -8.44 11.65
CA LEU A 54 -3.87 -7.09 12.10
C LEU A 54 -2.37 -6.94 12.35
N VAL A 55 -1.79 -7.87 13.11
CA VAL A 55 -0.35 -7.87 13.42
C VAL A 55 0.47 -7.95 12.13
N LEU A 56 0.07 -8.81 11.20
CA LEU A 56 0.74 -8.94 9.89
C LEU A 56 0.61 -7.67 9.04
N ALA A 57 -0.59 -7.08 8.99
CA ALA A 57 -0.84 -5.86 8.22
C ALA A 57 -0.06 -4.66 8.80
N SER A 58 -0.08 -4.48 10.12
CA SER A 58 0.68 -3.42 10.79
C SER A 58 2.19 -3.61 10.64
N GLY A 59 2.69 -4.84 10.77
CA GLY A 59 4.11 -5.15 10.53
C GLY A 59 4.54 -4.87 9.10
N TYR A 60 3.70 -5.23 8.11
CA TYR A 60 3.95 -4.89 6.71
C TYR A 60 3.93 -3.37 6.48
N MET A 61 2.98 -2.64 7.06
CA MET A 61 2.90 -1.18 6.95
C MET A 61 4.14 -0.49 7.54
N TYR A 62 4.64 -0.98 8.67
CA TYR A 62 5.92 -0.55 9.21
C TYR A 62 7.07 -0.78 8.22
N LEU A 63 7.15 -1.98 7.62
CA LEU A 63 8.20 -2.30 6.65
C LEU A 63 8.18 -1.37 5.43
N VAL A 64 7.01 -1.15 4.82
CA VAL A 64 6.93 -0.26 3.65
C VAL A 64 7.15 1.20 4.01
N ALA A 65 6.77 1.64 5.22
CA ALA A 65 7.10 2.96 5.75
C ALA A 65 8.62 3.12 5.92
N LEU A 66 9.30 2.10 6.46
CA LEU A 66 10.74 2.06 6.61
C LEU A 66 11.45 2.10 5.26
N LEU A 67 11.01 1.32 4.27
CA LEU A 67 11.56 1.36 2.92
C LEU A 67 11.42 2.74 2.29
N ALA A 68 10.25 3.37 2.40
CA ALA A 68 10.02 4.73 1.90
C ALA A 68 10.88 5.77 2.63
N TRP A 69 11.10 5.61 3.94
CA TRP A 69 12.02 6.45 4.71
C TRP A 69 13.48 6.28 4.27
N LEU A 70 13.91 5.04 4.01
CA LEU A 70 15.25 4.75 3.50
C LEU A 70 15.43 5.30 2.08
N MET A 71 14.43 5.24 1.22
CA MET A 71 14.44 5.94 -0.07
C MET A 71 14.63 7.47 0.09
N PHE A 72 14.02 8.07 1.12
CA PHE A 72 14.19 9.50 1.39
C PHE A 72 15.60 9.85 1.89
N ARG A 73 16.17 9.00 2.74
CA ARG A 73 17.50 9.17 3.35
C ARG A 73 18.65 8.85 2.39
N HIS A 74 18.49 7.82 1.58
CA HIS A 74 19.49 7.31 0.64
C HIS A 74 18.92 7.30 -0.79
N PRO A 75 18.66 8.48 -1.39
CA PRO A 75 18.00 8.56 -2.69
C PRO A 75 18.84 7.99 -3.84
N ASP A 76 20.15 7.85 -3.66
CA ASP A 76 21.05 7.27 -4.66
C ASP A 76 21.02 5.73 -4.66
N ASP A 77 20.52 5.11 -3.59
CA ASP A 77 20.34 3.65 -3.50
C ASP A 77 18.96 3.24 -4.04
N GLU A 78 18.97 2.67 -5.24
CA GLU A 78 17.76 2.18 -5.92
C GLU A 78 17.15 0.94 -5.24
N THR A 79 17.88 0.25 -4.36
CA THR A 79 17.46 -1.03 -3.76
C THR A 79 16.15 -0.87 -2.99
N TYR A 80 16.05 0.17 -2.16
CA TYR A 80 14.87 0.41 -1.33
C TYR A 80 13.62 0.68 -2.18
N ALA A 81 13.77 1.44 -3.27
CA ALA A 81 12.69 1.70 -4.21
C ALA A 81 12.25 0.43 -4.95
N ARG A 82 13.19 -0.39 -5.40
CA ARG A 82 12.88 -1.66 -6.06
C ARG A 82 12.14 -2.60 -5.12
N LEU A 83 12.59 -2.74 -3.88
CA LEU A 83 11.91 -3.53 -2.86
C LEU A 83 10.50 -3.01 -2.60
N LEU A 84 10.31 -1.69 -2.49
CA LEU A 84 8.99 -1.09 -2.30
C LEU A 84 8.06 -1.35 -3.50
N VAL A 85 8.56 -1.26 -4.73
CA VAL A 85 7.82 -1.60 -5.95
C VAL A 85 7.38 -3.06 -5.92
N HIS A 86 8.28 -4.00 -5.61
CA HIS A 86 7.93 -5.41 -5.50
C HIS A 86 6.89 -5.66 -4.41
N ALA A 87 7.07 -5.06 -3.23
CA ALA A 87 6.14 -5.20 -2.12
C ALA A 87 4.73 -4.74 -2.50
N LYS A 88 4.61 -3.61 -3.20
CA LYS A 88 3.32 -3.03 -3.60
C LYS A 88 2.68 -3.74 -4.80
N LEU A 89 3.47 -4.14 -5.80
CA LEU A 89 2.93 -4.91 -6.92
C LEU A 89 2.47 -6.30 -6.48
N ALA A 90 3.17 -6.94 -5.54
CA ALA A 90 2.75 -8.23 -4.99
C ALA A 90 1.40 -8.13 -4.28
N THR A 91 1.22 -7.14 -3.38
CA THR A 91 -0.07 -6.94 -2.69
C THR A 91 -1.18 -6.53 -3.64
N ALA A 92 -0.88 -5.74 -4.67
CA ALA A 92 -1.85 -5.39 -5.71
C ALA A 92 -2.33 -6.64 -6.48
N LEU A 93 -1.40 -7.45 -7.01
CA LEU A 93 -1.72 -8.66 -7.76
C LEU A 93 -2.48 -9.70 -6.92
N LEU A 94 -2.07 -9.89 -5.66
CA LEU A 94 -2.80 -10.74 -4.74
C LEU A 94 -4.23 -10.21 -4.52
N SER A 95 -4.39 -8.90 -4.30
CA SER A 95 -5.72 -8.32 -4.09
C SER A 95 -6.62 -8.51 -5.30
N LEU A 96 -6.10 -8.32 -6.52
CA LEU A 96 -6.82 -8.60 -7.75
C LEU A 96 -7.20 -10.08 -7.87
N GLY A 97 -6.26 -10.98 -7.55
CA GLY A 97 -6.52 -12.43 -7.55
C GLY A 97 -7.62 -12.82 -6.56
N PHE A 98 -7.60 -12.29 -5.35
CA PHE A 98 -8.64 -12.53 -4.34
C PHE A 98 -9.99 -11.94 -4.75
N PHE A 99 -10.00 -10.76 -5.37
CA PHE A 99 -11.22 -10.17 -5.93
C PHE A 99 -11.85 -11.06 -7.01
N ALA A 100 -11.03 -11.59 -7.92
CA ALA A 100 -11.49 -12.41 -9.05
C ALA A 100 -11.85 -13.85 -8.65
N LEU A 101 -11.10 -14.47 -7.74
CA LEU A 101 -11.18 -15.91 -7.46
C LEU A 101 -11.88 -16.26 -6.14
N HIS A 102 -11.95 -15.35 -5.18
CA HIS A 102 -12.54 -15.63 -3.86
C HIS A 102 -13.88 -14.92 -3.67
N ARG A 103 -13.85 -13.62 -3.43
CA ARG A 103 -15.05 -12.79 -3.24
C ARG A 103 -14.76 -11.36 -3.73
N PRO A 104 -15.70 -10.73 -4.44
CA PRO A 104 -15.53 -9.36 -4.92
C PRO A 104 -15.79 -8.37 -3.78
N PHE A 105 -14.88 -8.31 -2.80
CA PHE A 105 -14.92 -7.27 -1.78
C PHE A 105 -14.33 -5.98 -2.33
N LEU A 106 -15.00 -4.85 -2.09
CA LEU A 106 -14.52 -3.54 -2.54
C LEU A 106 -13.10 -3.27 -2.05
N ILE A 107 -12.78 -3.67 -0.82
CA ILE A 107 -11.46 -3.47 -0.22
C ILE A 107 -10.33 -4.14 -1.03
N TYR A 108 -10.58 -5.27 -1.68
CA TYR A 108 -9.59 -5.91 -2.55
C TYR A 108 -9.35 -5.11 -3.83
N LEU A 109 -10.42 -4.61 -4.46
CA LEU A 109 -10.30 -3.77 -5.64
C LEU A 109 -9.59 -2.45 -5.30
N THR A 110 -9.96 -1.82 -4.18
CA THR A 110 -9.30 -0.61 -3.70
C THR A 110 -7.83 -0.88 -3.42
N ASN A 111 -7.48 -1.97 -2.75
CA ASN A 111 -6.08 -2.29 -2.47
C ASN A 111 -5.29 -2.56 -3.77
N PHE A 112 -5.87 -3.26 -4.74
CA PHE A 112 -5.27 -3.44 -6.06
C PHE A 112 -4.94 -2.10 -6.73
N LEU A 113 -5.91 -1.18 -6.76
CA LEU A 113 -5.72 0.13 -7.38
C LEU A 113 -4.69 0.97 -6.64
N VAL A 114 -4.80 1.07 -5.32
CA VAL A 114 -3.91 1.89 -4.49
C VAL A 114 -2.47 1.37 -4.56
N ASP A 115 -2.26 0.09 -4.27
CA ASP A 115 -0.91 -0.48 -4.28
C ASP A 115 -0.33 -0.56 -5.69
N GLY A 116 -1.16 -0.83 -6.70
CA GLY A 116 -0.76 -0.80 -8.11
C GLY A 116 -0.27 0.58 -8.54
N LEU A 117 -1.03 1.64 -8.22
CA LEU A 117 -0.65 3.02 -8.51
C LEU A 117 0.62 3.44 -7.78
N ILE A 118 0.78 3.06 -6.51
CA ILE A 118 2.00 3.33 -5.74
C ILE A 118 3.20 2.61 -6.36
N GLY A 119 3.08 1.31 -6.63
CA GLY A 119 4.16 0.51 -7.22
C GLY A 119 4.60 1.05 -8.58
N LEU A 120 3.64 1.32 -9.47
CA LEU A 120 3.93 1.92 -10.78
C LEU A 120 4.48 3.35 -10.67
N GLY A 121 3.98 4.14 -9.73
CA GLY A 121 4.43 5.50 -9.46
C GLY A 121 5.89 5.54 -9.01
N VAL A 122 6.26 4.70 -8.03
CA VAL A 122 7.65 4.59 -7.55
C VAL A 122 8.56 4.09 -8.68
N TRP A 123 8.12 3.10 -9.46
CA TRP A 123 8.88 2.61 -10.61
C TRP A 123 9.11 3.69 -11.68
N ALA A 124 8.09 4.50 -11.97
CA ALA A 124 8.20 5.63 -12.89
C ALA A 124 9.17 6.69 -12.37
N LEU A 125 9.14 6.99 -11.06
CA LEU A 125 10.08 7.91 -10.41
C LEU A 125 11.53 7.39 -10.52
N LEU A 126 11.75 6.10 -10.25
CA LEU A 126 13.05 5.45 -10.39
C LEU A 126 13.60 5.58 -11.82
N ARG A 127 12.76 5.32 -12.83
CA ARG A 127 13.12 5.48 -14.25
C ARG A 127 13.47 6.92 -14.61
N ARG A 128 12.75 7.90 -14.07
CA ARG A 128 13.03 9.33 -14.29
C ARG A 128 14.37 9.74 -13.67
N GLN A 129 14.67 9.26 -12.47
CA GLN A 129 15.94 9.56 -11.80
C GLN A 129 17.14 9.01 -12.59
N ARG A 130 17.07 7.77 -13.06
CA ARG A 130 18.12 7.16 -13.91
C ARG A 130 18.42 7.95 -15.19
N LYS A 131 17.41 8.59 -15.79
CA LYS A 131 17.58 9.42 -16.98
C LYS A 131 18.25 10.77 -16.70
N GLN A 132 18.22 11.25 -15.45
CA GLN A 132 18.83 12.53 -15.07
C GLN A 132 20.29 12.39 -14.65
N THR A 133 20.72 11.18 -14.28
CA THR A 133 22.10 10.89 -13.82
C THR A 133 23.00 10.34 -14.95
N ARG A 134 22.43 10.03 -16.12
CA ARG A 134 23.16 9.66 -17.34
C ARG A 134 23.27 10.86 -18.26
#